data_AF-A0AA39HA80-F1
#
_entry.id   AF-A0AA39HA80-F1
#
_cell.length_a   1.000
_cell.length_b   1.000
_cell.length_c   1.000
_cell.angle_alpha   90.00
_cell.angle_beta   90.00
_cell.angle_gamma   90.00
#
_symmetry.space_group_name_H-M   'P 1'
#
loop_
_entity.id
_entity.type
_entity.pdbx_description
1 polymer ?
#
loop_
_entity_poly.entity_id
_entity_poly.type
_entity_poly.pdbx_seq_one_letter_code
_entity_poly.pdbx_strand_id
1 'polypeptide(L)'
;MDLYLFNHDKYDYFYNCTMYTDEEWKSFGVRRTGLGIFSIVSGVICIILYIPCAKTMLRPKLWQLPCYKLMFLNSIIDIWGIINSCFISGYLSIEGVVFCSYPDFLYIYGAIVMGLWAAQCLTAFILALNRCIEFWQKPLLTALFEGHKMIIWWMLPIAWFFTFFMFTAACPYTSIVNMWMTDPYLGIPGINADRSWYENVTLLNINNTCVFVGLTSCYLFLVFSIWLRRKSSGSAALSKVQRQVSIQACIICSFIYVAGGMYVFFEFFPEFASPIFLIIDFLCWQWGFCTIPC
;
A
#
# COMPACT_ATOMS: atom_id res chain seq x y z
N MET A 1 4.47 8.76 -13.92
CA MET A 1 4.69 10.21 -14.13
C MET A 1 5.41 10.54 -15.43
N ASP A 2 6.14 9.60 -16.04
CA ASP A 2 6.87 9.83 -17.29
C ASP A 2 6.01 10.44 -18.41
N LEU A 3 4.79 9.93 -18.61
CA LEU A 3 3.84 10.48 -19.57
C LEU A 3 3.53 11.96 -19.32
N TYR A 4 3.16 12.30 -18.09
CA TYR A 4 2.72 13.65 -17.75
C TYR A 4 3.85 14.69 -17.84
N LEU A 5 5.08 14.31 -17.48
CA LEU A 5 6.22 15.22 -17.45
C LEU A 5 6.98 15.31 -18.78
N PHE A 6 7.13 14.19 -19.50
CA PHE A 6 8.03 14.09 -20.64
C PHE A 6 7.33 13.74 -21.96
N ASN A 7 6.14 13.12 -21.92
CA ASN A 7 5.42 12.68 -23.11
C ASN A 7 3.95 13.15 -23.09
N HIS A 8 3.75 14.46 -23.01
CA HIS A 8 2.42 15.06 -22.80
C HIS A 8 1.42 14.68 -23.92
N ASP A 9 1.85 14.57 -25.18
CA ASP A 9 0.99 14.14 -26.29
C ASP A 9 0.36 12.75 -26.05
N LYS A 10 1.11 11.85 -25.40
CA LYS A 10 0.60 10.52 -25.02
C LYS A 10 -0.33 10.61 -23.81
N TYR A 11 -0.05 11.51 -22.87
CA TYR A 11 -0.97 11.78 -21.75
C TYR A 11 -2.33 12.24 -22.29
N ASP A 12 -2.35 13.23 -23.18
CA ASP A 12 -3.58 13.76 -23.78
C ASP A 12 -4.32 12.69 -24.60
N TYR A 13 -3.60 11.78 -25.26
CA TYR A 13 -4.22 10.68 -26.00
C TYR A 13 -4.93 9.68 -25.08
N PHE A 14 -4.25 9.19 -24.03
CA PHE A 14 -4.81 8.17 -23.15
C PHE A 14 -5.84 8.76 -22.16
N TYR A 15 -5.53 9.91 -21.56
CA TYR A 15 -6.29 10.56 -20.49
C TYR A 15 -7.21 11.69 -21.00
N ASN A 16 -7.70 11.58 -22.23
CA ASN A 16 -8.58 12.56 -22.86
C ASN A 16 -9.94 12.71 -22.16
N CYS A 17 -10.20 13.90 -21.60
CA CYS A 17 -11.48 14.26 -20.98
C CYS A 17 -12.40 15.15 -21.85
N THR A 18 -12.07 15.44 -23.11
CA THR A 18 -12.87 16.34 -23.97
C THR A 18 -14.10 15.68 -24.60
N MET A 19 -14.37 14.41 -24.29
CA MET A 19 -15.48 13.65 -24.87
C MET A 19 -16.85 14.08 -24.34
N TYR A 20 -16.89 14.60 -23.11
CA TYR A 20 -18.09 15.07 -22.43
C TYR A 20 -17.84 16.42 -21.77
N THR A 21 -18.91 17.13 -21.45
CA THR A 21 -18.85 18.35 -20.64
C THR A 21 -18.54 18.03 -19.17
N ASP A 22 -18.04 19.01 -18.42
CA ASP A 22 -17.73 18.85 -17.00
C ASP A 22 -18.94 18.41 -16.16
N GLU A 23 -20.15 18.85 -16.53
CA GLU A 23 -21.39 18.48 -15.85
C GLU A 23 -21.75 17.01 -16.10
N GLU A 24 -21.59 16.54 -17.34
CA GLU A 24 -21.79 15.13 -17.70
C GLU A 24 -20.76 14.23 -17.00
N TRP A 25 -19.49 14.63 -16.95
CA TRP A 25 -18.47 13.88 -16.19
C TRP A 25 -18.83 13.72 -14.72
N LYS A 26 -19.29 14.79 -14.08
CA LYS A 26 -19.75 14.75 -12.68
C LYS A 26 -20.99 13.88 -12.50
N SER A 27 -21.84 13.75 -13.53
CA SER A 27 -23.04 12.91 -13.48
C SER A 27 -22.75 11.41 -13.44
N PHE A 28 -21.60 10.96 -13.96
CA PHE A 28 -21.17 9.56 -13.88
C PHE A 28 -20.70 9.15 -12.47
N GLY A 29 -20.36 10.12 -11.63
CA GLY A 29 -19.88 9.90 -10.28
C GLY A 29 -20.95 9.33 -9.34
N VAL A 30 -20.54 8.41 -8.47
CA VAL A 30 -21.44 7.82 -7.46
C VAL A 30 -21.09 8.38 -6.08
N ARG A 31 -21.97 9.23 -5.54
CA ARG A 31 -21.79 9.79 -4.19
C ARG A 31 -21.99 8.71 -3.13
N ARG A 32 -20.93 8.43 -2.37
CA ARG A 32 -20.90 7.40 -1.32
C ARG A 32 -20.63 8.03 0.03
N THR A 33 -21.46 9.00 0.42
CA THR A 33 -21.27 9.82 1.62
C THR A 33 -21.06 8.99 2.89
N GLY A 34 -21.77 7.87 3.06
CA GLY A 34 -21.59 6.98 4.20
C GLY A 34 -20.20 6.36 4.29
N LEU A 35 -19.66 5.87 3.16
CA LEU A 35 -18.30 5.30 3.09
C LEU A 35 -17.25 6.39 3.30
N GLY A 36 -17.43 7.55 2.66
CA GLY A 36 -16.48 8.65 2.83
C GLY A 36 -16.42 9.20 4.26
N ILE A 37 -17.56 9.37 4.94
CA ILE A 37 -17.60 9.74 6.36
C ILE A 37 -16.91 8.66 7.21
N PHE A 38 -17.21 7.39 6.96
CA PHE A 38 -16.58 6.27 7.67
C PHE A 38 -15.04 6.29 7.50
N SER A 39 -14.55 6.51 6.28
CA SER A 39 -13.12 6.59 6.00
C SER A 39 -12.46 7.77 6.73
N ILE A 40 -13.06 8.97 6.70
CA ILE A 40 -12.54 10.15 7.41
C ILE A 40 -12.50 9.92 8.92
N VAL A 41 -13.60 9.43 9.51
CA VAL A 41 -13.68 9.16 10.97
C VAL A 41 -12.63 8.12 11.38
N SER A 42 -12.50 7.05 10.59
CA SER A 42 -11.47 6.02 10.82
C SER A 42 -10.06 6.62 10.74
N GLY A 43 -9.80 7.49 9.76
CA GLY A 43 -8.52 8.19 9.62
C GLY A 43 -8.17 9.08 10.81
N VAL A 44 -9.15 9.82 11.34
CA VAL A 44 -8.97 10.65 12.55
C VAL A 44 -8.57 9.79 13.74
N ILE A 45 -9.29 8.69 13.98
CA ILE A 45 -8.97 7.76 15.08
C ILE A 45 -7.57 7.18 14.89
N CYS A 46 -7.23 6.74 13.67
CA CYS A 46 -5.94 6.12 13.39
C CYS A 46 -4.78 7.11 13.58
N ILE A 47 -4.88 8.35 13.09
CA ILE A 47 -3.82 9.37 13.27
C ILE A 47 -3.60 9.71 14.75
N ILE A 48 -4.68 9.87 15.52
CA ILE A 48 -4.59 10.17 16.96
C ILE A 48 -3.81 9.07 17.70
N LEU A 49 -3.93 7.82 17.27
CA LEU A 49 -3.21 6.69 17.85
C LEU A 49 -1.80 6.51 17.26
N TYR A 50 -1.62 6.74 15.96
CA TYR A 50 -0.34 6.57 15.25
C TYR A 50 0.73 7.56 15.69
N ILE A 51 0.40 8.84 15.86
CA ILE A 51 1.39 9.88 16.16
C ILE A 51 2.09 9.63 17.51
N PRO A 52 1.36 9.38 18.63
CA PRO A 52 2.00 9.02 19.89
C PRO A 52 2.84 7.74 19.78
N CYS A 53 2.34 6.74 19.04
CA CYS A 53 3.03 5.49 18.78
C CYS A 53 4.39 5.71 18.10
N ALA A 54 4.40 6.41 16.97
CA ALA A 54 5.63 6.76 16.26
C ALA A 54 6.61 7.53 17.16
N LYS A 55 6.11 8.46 17.99
CA LYS A 55 6.94 9.21 18.95
C LYS A 55 7.57 8.31 20.01
N THR A 56 6.89 7.26 20.47
CA THR A 56 7.49 6.34 21.46
C THR A 56 8.63 5.52 20.88
N MET A 57 8.61 5.19 19.59
CA MET A 57 9.69 4.44 18.91
C MET A 57 11.01 5.21 18.86
N LEU A 58 10.94 6.54 18.88
CA LEU A 58 12.11 7.43 18.90
C LEU A 58 12.82 7.48 20.27
N ARG A 59 12.31 6.79 21.30
CA ARG A 59 13.00 6.75 22.61
C ARG A 59 14.39 6.12 22.46
N PRO A 60 15.45 6.71 23.04
CA PRO A 60 16.84 6.25 22.84
C PRO A 60 17.07 4.76 23.13
N LYS A 61 16.39 4.21 24.14
CA LYS A 61 16.48 2.78 24.50
C LYS A 61 15.93 1.85 23.42
N LEU A 62 14.89 2.29 22.69
CA LEU A 62 14.25 1.51 21.63
C LEU A 62 14.93 1.74 20.28
N TRP A 63 15.35 2.97 20.01
CA TRP A 63 16.00 3.35 18.75
C TRP A 63 17.32 2.63 18.48
N GLN A 64 17.96 2.06 19.50
CA GLN A 64 19.15 1.22 19.32
C GLN A 64 18.85 -0.08 18.57
N LEU A 65 17.62 -0.57 18.63
CA LEU A 65 17.19 -1.82 18.00
C LEU A 65 16.84 -1.57 16.52
N PRO A 66 17.42 -2.33 15.56
CA PRO A 66 17.15 -2.13 14.14
C PRO A 66 15.68 -2.23 13.75
N CYS A 67 14.95 -3.15 14.39
CA CYS A 67 13.52 -3.31 14.20
C CYS A 67 12.73 -2.00 14.43
N TYR A 68 13.05 -1.23 15.48
CA TYR A 68 12.31 0.00 15.79
C TYR A 68 12.60 1.11 14.78
N LYS A 69 13.80 1.13 14.20
CA LYS A 69 14.13 2.04 13.11
C LYS A 69 13.34 1.71 11.84
N LEU A 70 13.18 0.42 11.49
CA LEU A 70 12.34 -0.01 10.36
C LEU A 70 10.86 0.29 10.61
N MET A 71 10.36 0.00 11.82
CA MET A 71 8.97 0.30 12.18
C MET A 71 8.67 1.80 12.14
N PHE A 72 9.64 2.66 12.49
CA PHE A 72 9.48 4.09 12.37
C PHE A 72 9.35 4.54 10.91
N LEU A 73 10.18 4.00 9.99
CA LEU A 73 10.01 4.24 8.55
C LEU A 73 8.62 3.79 8.07
N ASN A 74 8.19 2.59 8.48
CA ASN A 74 6.84 2.10 8.16
C ASN A 74 5.76 3.06 8.66
N SER A 75 5.90 3.59 9.88
CA SER A 75 4.92 4.53 10.43
C SER A 75 4.82 5.85 9.65
N ILE A 76 5.92 6.32 9.05
CA ILE A 76 5.88 7.49 8.15
C ILE A 76 5.06 7.14 6.90
N ILE A 77 5.32 5.98 6.29
CA ILE A 77 4.58 5.52 5.10
C ILE A 77 3.10 5.34 5.44
N ASP A 78 2.78 4.75 6.59
CA ASP A 78 1.41 4.54 7.04
C ASP A 78 0.66 5.85 7.27
N ILE A 79 1.30 6.88 7.84
CA ILE A 79 0.67 8.20 8.00
C ILE A 79 0.27 8.79 6.64
N TRP A 80 1.15 8.69 5.64
CA TRP A 80 0.83 9.11 4.27
C TRP A 80 -0.27 8.24 3.65
N GLY A 81 -0.24 6.93 3.90
CA GLY A 81 -1.27 6.00 3.49
C GLY A 81 -2.64 6.32 4.10
N ILE A 82 -2.70 6.71 5.37
CA ILE A 82 -3.93 7.15 6.05
C ILE A 82 -4.43 8.47 5.46
N ILE A 83 -3.56 9.45 5.21
CA ILE A 83 -3.94 10.71 4.54
C ILE A 83 -4.62 10.41 3.20
N ASN A 84 -4.04 9.51 2.42
CA ASN A 84 -4.56 9.11 1.12
C ASN A 84 -5.87 8.30 1.21
N SER A 85 -5.83 7.16 1.90
CA SER A 85 -6.94 6.19 1.95
C SER A 85 -8.12 6.67 2.79
N CYS A 86 -7.90 7.47 3.83
CA CYS A 86 -8.97 7.93 4.72
C CYS A 86 -9.48 9.32 4.35
N PHE A 87 -8.58 10.31 4.24
CA PHE A 87 -8.99 11.71 4.09
C PHE A 87 -9.27 12.07 2.63
N ILE A 88 -8.31 11.83 1.74
CA ILE A 88 -8.46 12.19 0.32
C ILE A 88 -9.49 11.29 -0.34
N SER A 89 -9.33 9.97 -0.25
CA SER A 89 -10.31 9.03 -0.80
C SER A 89 -11.69 9.21 -0.17
N GLY A 90 -11.76 9.52 1.14
CA GLY A 90 -13.03 9.80 1.81
C GLY A 90 -13.72 11.06 1.30
N TYR A 91 -12.97 12.15 1.06
CA TYR A 91 -13.50 13.37 0.46
C TYR A 91 -13.97 13.14 -0.99
N LEU A 92 -13.14 12.49 -1.82
CA LEU A 92 -13.49 12.16 -3.21
C LEU A 92 -14.72 11.24 -3.31
N SER A 93 -14.90 10.35 -2.33
CA SER A 93 -16.07 9.48 -2.18
C SER A 93 -17.36 10.25 -1.85
N ILE A 94 -17.28 11.26 -0.98
CA ILE A 94 -18.42 12.12 -0.63
C ILE A 94 -18.87 12.95 -1.83
N GLU A 95 -17.93 13.55 -2.54
CA GLU A 95 -18.21 14.38 -3.72
C GLU A 95 -18.72 13.56 -4.90
N GLY A 96 -18.31 12.28 -4.99
CA GLY A 96 -18.63 11.41 -6.12
C GLY A 96 -17.75 11.71 -7.32
N VAL A 97 -16.44 11.81 -7.12
CA VAL A 97 -15.50 12.22 -8.17
C VAL A 97 -15.19 11.08 -9.15
N VAL A 98 -15.02 11.41 -10.42
CA VAL A 98 -14.41 10.56 -11.46
C VAL A 98 -13.12 11.21 -11.96
N PHE A 99 -12.29 10.48 -12.71
CA PHE A 99 -11.00 10.99 -13.19
C PHE A 99 -11.08 12.38 -13.83
N CYS A 100 -12.00 12.58 -14.77
CA CYS A 100 -12.14 13.82 -15.51
C CYS A 100 -12.71 15.01 -14.71
N SER A 101 -13.12 14.83 -13.44
CA SER A 101 -13.50 15.98 -12.61
C SER A 101 -12.29 16.82 -12.21
N TYR A 102 -11.14 16.18 -11.96
CA TYR A 102 -9.88 16.82 -11.56
C TYR A 102 -8.67 16.06 -12.14
N PRO A 103 -8.50 16.04 -13.48
CA PRO A 103 -7.59 15.12 -14.16
C PRO A 103 -6.12 15.27 -13.74
N ASP A 104 -5.62 16.49 -13.62
CA ASP A 104 -4.25 16.76 -13.17
C ASP A 104 -4.01 16.25 -11.74
N PHE A 105 -4.91 16.61 -10.82
CA PHE A 105 -4.81 16.22 -9.42
C PHE A 105 -4.87 14.69 -9.28
N LEU A 106 -5.85 14.05 -9.91
CA LEU A 106 -6.06 12.60 -9.78
C LEU A 106 -4.97 11.79 -10.47
N TYR A 107 -4.39 12.31 -11.56
CA TYR A 107 -3.24 11.67 -12.20
C TYR A 107 -1.99 11.74 -11.32
N ILE A 108 -1.59 12.94 -10.89
CA ILE A 108 -0.39 13.16 -10.09
C ILE A 108 -0.52 12.39 -8.76
N TYR A 109 -1.67 12.52 -8.11
CA TYR A 109 -1.90 11.86 -6.84
C TYR A 109 -2.02 10.35 -7.00
N GLY A 110 -2.64 9.86 -8.08
CA GLY A 110 -2.67 8.44 -8.43
C GLY A 110 -1.28 7.82 -8.60
N ALA A 111 -0.32 8.57 -9.15
CA ALA A 111 1.08 8.13 -9.22
C ALA A 111 1.75 8.07 -7.83
N ILE A 112 1.44 9.02 -6.93
CA ILE A 112 1.90 9.00 -5.53
C ILE A 112 1.35 7.78 -4.81
N VAL A 113 0.06 7.46 -5.01
CA VAL A 113 -0.59 6.27 -4.42
C VAL A 113 0.16 5.00 -4.80
N MET A 114 0.54 4.86 -6.07
CA MET A 114 1.31 3.72 -6.56
C MET A 114 2.72 3.64 -5.97
N GLY A 115 3.40 4.77 -5.83
CA GLY A 115 4.68 4.85 -5.12
C GLY A 115 4.54 4.40 -3.66
N LEU A 116 3.53 4.90 -2.94
CA LEU A 116 3.29 4.56 -1.53
C LEU A 116 3.00 3.07 -1.35
N TRP A 117 2.18 2.48 -2.24
CA TRP A 117 1.88 1.04 -2.22
C TRP A 117 3.14 0.20 -2.36
N ALA A 118 3.99 0.53 -3.34
CA ALA A 118 5.27 -0.15 -3.55
C ALA A 118 6.19 -0.02 -2.33
N ALA A 119 6.34 1.20 -1.79
CA ALA A 119 7.16 1.46 -0.60
C ALA A 119 6.69 0.66 0.62
N GLN A 120 5.38 0.59 0.84
CA GLN A 120 4.78 -0.17 1.93
C GLN A 120 5.05 -1.67 1.77
N CYS A 121 4.82 -2.20 0.57
CA CYS A 121 5.09 -3.60 0.23
C CYS A 121 6.54 -4.00 0.53
N LEU A 122 7.50 -3.20 0.08
CA LEU A 122 8.92 -3.48 0.30
C LEU A 122 9.31 -3.32 1.79
N THR A 123 8.74 -2.33 2.48
CA THR A 123 8.98 -2.14 3.92
C THR A 123 8.46 -3.31 4.74
N ALA A 124 7.25 -3.82 4.42
CA ALA A 124 6.67 -5.00 5.06
C ALA A 124 7.54 -6.24 4.85
N PHE A 125 8.07 -6.43 3.63
CA PHE A 125 9.00 -7.53 3.34
C PHE A 125 10.31 -7.42 4.13
N ILE A 126 10.93 -6.23 4.18
CA ILE A 126 12.15 -5.99 4.96
C ILE A 126 11.91 -6.23 6.46
N LEU A 127 10.75 -5.81 6.98
CA LEU A 127 10.36 -6.08 8.37
C LEU A 127 10.24 -7.59 8.64
N ALA A 128 9.61 -8.35 7.75
CA ALA A 128 9.50 -9.80 7.88
C ALA A 128 10.88 -10.48 7.85
N LEU A 129 11.77 -10.06 6.94
CA LEU A 129 13.16 -10.55 6.90
C LEU A 129 13.93 -10.24 8.18
N ASN A 130 13.80 -9.02 8.71
CA ASN A 130 14.43 -8.62 9.97
C ASN A 130 13.99 -9.56 11.12
N ARG A 131 12.73 -10.00 11.15
CA ARG A 131 12.25 -10.97 12.16
C ARG A 131 12.87 -12.34 12.01
N CYS A 132 12.99 -12.85 10.78
CA CYS A 132 13.65 -14.11 10.50
C CYS A 132 15.10 -14.10 11.04
N ILE A 133 15.80 -12.99 10.85
CA ILE A 133 17.19 -12.81 11.28
C ILE A 133 17.30 -12.68 12.80
N GLU A 134 16.45 -11.84 13.41
CA GLU A 134 16.40 -11.66 14.87
C GLU A 134 16.08 -12.95 15.61
N PHE A 135 15.25 -13.83 15.04
CA PHE A 135 14.90 -15.12 15.66
C PHE A 135 16.10 -16.06 15.80
N TRP A 136 16.97 -16.10 14.80
CA TRP A 136 18.14 -16.98 14.79
C TRP A 136 19.39 -16.35 15.41
N GLN A 137 19.41 -15.03 15.60
CA GLN A 137 20.50 -14.27 16.23
C GLN A 137 21.88 -14.60 15.63
N LYS A 138 21.96 -14.79 14.32
CA LYS A 138 23.22 -15.09 13.63
C LYS A 138 24.06 -13.81 13.49
N PRO A 139 25.28 -13.74 14.04
CA PRO A 139 26.07 -12.50 14.11
C PRO A 139 26.27 -11.82 12.75
N LEU A 140 26.55 -12.60 11.71
CA LEU A 140 26.76 -12.09 10.35
C LEU A 140 25.52 -11.39 9.79
N LEU A 141 24.33 -11.97 10.02
CA LEU A 141 23.07 -11.45 9.50
C LEU A 141 22.58 -10.26 10.33
N THR A 142 22.75 -10.31 11.64
CA THR A 142 22.43 -9.19 12.54
C THR A 142 23.30 -7.97 12.21
N ALA A 143 24.58 -8.17 11.87
CA ALA A 143 25.49 -7.10 11.44
C ALA A 143 25.10 -6.41 10.12
N LEU A 144 24.11 -6.91 9.36
CA LEU A 144 23.55 -6.23 8.18
C LEU A 144 22.56 -5.12 8.55
N PHE A 145 21.92 -5.22 9.71
CA PHE A 145 20.90 -4.30 10.20
C PHE A 145 21.44 -3.30 11.23
N GLU A 146 22.74 -3.38 11.54
CA GLU A 146 23.40 -2.56 12.55
C GLU A 146 24.17 -1.37 11.97
N GLY A 147 24.32 -0.33 12.80
CA GLY A 147 25.12 0.86 12.50
C GLY A 147 24.66 1.61 11.25
N HIS A 148 25.63 2.04 10.44
CA HIS A 148 25.45 2.86 9.25
C HIS A 148 24.72 2.13 8.12
N LYS A 149 24.79 0.78 8.08
CA LYS A 149 24.18 -0.05 7.02
C LYS A 149 22.65 0.04 7.02
N MET A 150 22.06 0.44 8.15
CA MET A 150 20.64 0.72 8.27
C MET A 150 20.13 1.72 7.22
N ILE A 151 20.98 2.65 6.78
CA ILE A 151 20.61 3.62 5.75
C ILE A 151 20.23 2.94 4.43
N ILE A 152 20.88 1.83 4.08
CA ILE A 152 20.60 1.07 2.85
C ILE A 152 19.17 0.54 2.91
N TRP A 153 18.78 -0.03 4.05
CA TRP A 153 17.42 -0.55 4.27
C TRP A 153 16.35 0.53 4.24
N TRP A 154 16.68 1.78 4.56
CA TRP A 154 15.77 2.92 4.42
C TRP A 154 15.69 3.43 2.98
N MET A 155 16.83 3.46 2.28
CA MET A 155 16.89 3.92 0.90
C MET A 155 16.18 2.96 -0.06
N LEU A 156 16.10 1.66 0.25
CA LEU A 156 15.43 0.67 -0.60
C LEU A 156 13.93 0.97 -0.81
N PRO A 157 13.07 1.10 0.24
CA PRO A 157 11.68 1.53 0.07
C PRO A 157 11.51 2.89 -0.62
N ILE A 158 12.41 3.85 -0.32
CA ILE A 158 12.35 5.19 -0.91
C ILE A 158 12.69 5.14 -2.41
N ALA A 159 13.70 4.39 -2.81
CA ALA A 159 14.02 4.20 -4.22
C ALA A 159 12.88 3.48 -4.96
N TRP A 160 12.27 2.47 -4.33
CA TRP A 160 11.16 1.73 -4.90
C TRP A 160 9.91 2.60 -5.09
N PHE A 161 9.63 3.51 -4.14
CA PHE A 161 8.62 4.56 -4.29
C PHE A 161 8.84 5.37 -5.58
N PHE A 162 10.04 5.90 -5.80
CA PHE A 162 10.33 6.75 -6.96
C PHE A 162 10.29 5.96 -8.27
N THR A 163 10.71 4.70 -8.27
CA THR A 163 10.57 3.82 -9.45
C THR A 163 9.09 3.69 -9.85
N PHE A 164 8.20 3.38 -8.91
CA PHE A 164 6.77 3.26 -9.20
C PHE A 164 6.13 4.59 -9.60
N PHE A 165 6.47 5.66 -8.89
CA PHE A 165 5.99 7.01 -9.18
C PHE A 165 6.32 7.44 -10.63
N MET A 166 7.52 7.12 -11.11
CA MET A 166 7.96 7.50 -12.46
C MET A 166 7.42 6.56 -13.54
N PHE A 167 7.58 5.24 -13.35
CA PHE A 167 7.49 4.25 -14.43
C PHE A 167 6.20 3.42 -14.45
N THR A 168 5.35 3.52 -13.43
CA THR A 168 4.05 2.82 -13.42
C THR A 168 2.94 3.75 -13.91
N ALA A 169 1.90 3.17 -14.53
CA ALA A 169 0.67 3.90 -14.81
C ALA A 169 0.09 4.48 -13.52
N ALA A 170 -0.39 5.73 -13.58
CA ALA A 170 -1.09 6.32 -12.45
C ALA A 170 -2.40 5.54 -12.23
N CYS A 171 -2.76 5.31 -10.97
CA CYS A 171 -4.06 4.76 -10.61
C CYS A 171 -4.95 5.92 -10.16
N PRO A 172 -5.70 6.59 -11.04
CA PRO A 172 -6.65 7.62 -10.62
C PRO A 172 -7.82 7.06 -9.82
N TYR A 173 -8.39 7.89 -8.96
CA TYR A 173 -9.56 7.54 -8.16
C TYR A 173 -10.84 7.60 -9.00
N THR A 174 -11.73 6.63 -8.80
CA THR A 174 -13.12 6.67 -9.31
C THR A 174 -14.12 6.28 -8.23
N SER A 175 -15.12 7.13 -8.00
CA SER A 175 -16.20 6.90 -7.03
C SER A 175 -17.18 5.80 -7.45
N ILE A 176 -17.20 5.42 -8.74
CA ILE A 176 -18.07 4.37 -9.28
C ILE A 176 -17.82 3.05 -8.55
N VAL A 177 -16.55 2.67 -8.43
CA VAL A 177 -16.09 1.49 -7.67
C VAL A 177 -15.45 1.84 -6.33
N ASN A 178 -15.33 3.14 -6.00
CA ASN A 178 -14.71 3.66 -4.79
C ASN A 178 -13.27 3.15 -4.58
N MET A 179 -12.49 3.13 -5.66
CA MET A 179 -11.14 2.56 -5.69
C MET A 179 -10.21 3.34 -6.62
N TRP A 180 -8.90 3.21 -6.41
CA TRP A 180 -7.84 3.78 -7.24
C TRP A 180 -7.43 2.79 -8.32
N MET A 181 -7.92 2.97 -9.55
CA MET A 181 -7.78 1.98 -10.63
C MET A 181 -6.88 2.53 -11.74
N THR A 182 -6.16 1.65 -12.45
CA THR A 182 -5.30 2.08 -13.57
C THR A 182 -6.09 2.63 -14.76
N ASP A 183 -7.30 2.11 -15.01
CA ASP A 183 -8.22 2.62 -16.04
C ASP A 183 -9.01 3.83 -15.49
N PRO A 184 -8.76 5.06 -15.99
CA PRO A 184 -9.48 6.27 -15.59
C PRO A 184 -10.97 6.25 -15.93
N TYR A 185 -11.39 5.42 -16.89
CA TYR A 185 -12.75 5.35 -17.42
C TYR A 185 -13.53 4.15 -16.89
N LEU A 186 -12.98 3.43 -15.90
CA LEU A 186 -13.58 2.21 -15.38
C LEU A 186 -15.02 2.45 -14.89
N GLY A 187 -15.95 1.65 -15.42
CA GLY A 187 -17.37 1.67 -15.04
C GLY A 187 -18.20 2.77 -15.71
N ILE A 188 -17.62 3.55 -16.63
CA ILE A 188 -18.36 4.57 -17.39
C ILE A 188 -18.83 3.97 -18.73
N PRO A 189 -20.14 3.94 -19.01
CA PRO A 189 -20.66 3.35 -20.24
C PRO A 189 -20.36 4.23 -21.47
N GLY A 190 -20.11 3.61 -22.62
CA GLY A 190 -20.00 4.30 -23.90
C GLY A 190 -18.65 4.97 -24.20
N ILE A 191 -17.63 4.78 -23.36
CA ILE A 191 -16.27 5.29 -23.62
C ILE A 191 -15.49 4.31 -24.48
N ASN A 192 -15.13 4.75 -25.69
CA ASN A 192 -14.20 4.08 -26.59
C ASN A 192 -12.81 4.74 -26.46
N ALA A 193 -12.05 4.34 -25.45
CA ALA A 193 -10.67 4.76 -25.24
C ALA A 193 -9.71 3.57 -25.40
N ASP A 194 -8.50 3.84 -25.87
CA ASP A 194 -7.43 2.84 -25.92
C ASP A 194 -6.96 2.53 -24.50
N ARG A 195 -7.09 1.26 -24.08
CA ARG A 195 -6.73 0.79 -22.73
C ARG A 195 -5.36 0.10 -22.66
N SER A 196 -4.66 -0.02 -23.78
CA SER A 196 -3.36 -0.73 -23.85
C SER A 196 -2.33 -0.20 -22.86
N TRP A 197 -2.36 1.11 -22.56
CA TRP A 197 -1.51 1.72 -21.55
C TRP A 197 -1.86 1.29 -20.12
N TYR A 198 -3.15 1.19 -19.79
CA TYR A 198 -3.64 0.84 -18.44
C TYR A 198 -3.51 -0.65 -18.14
N GLU A 199 -3.54 -1.49 -19.19
CA GLU A 199 -3.36 -2.94 -19.11
C GLU A 199 -1.90 -3.35 -18.85
N ASN A 200 -0.93 -2.47 -19.10
CA ASN A 200 0.48 -2.76 -18.82
C ASN A 200 0.80 -2.58 -17.32
N VAL A 201 0.38 -3.55 -16.52
CA VAL A 201 0.61 -3.61 -15.07
C VAL A 201 1.74 -4.55 -14.67
N THR A 202 2.65 -4.86 -15.61
CA THR A 202 3.76 -5.82 -15.42
C THR A 202 4.55 -5.55 -14.13
N LEU A 203 4.94 -4.30 -13.88
CA LEU A 203 5.74 -3.94 -12.71
C LEU A 203 4.93 -4.10 -11.40
N LEU A 204 3.64 -3.75 -11.41
CA LEU A 204 2.74 -3.95 -10.27
C LEU A 204 2.57 -5.44 -9.96
N ASN A 205 2.38 -6.28 -10.97
CA ASN A 205 2.24 -7.72 -10.81
C ASN A 205 3.51 -8.39 -10.30
N ILE A 206 4.67 -7.97 -10.80
CA ILE A 206 5.96 -8.42 -10.26
C ILE A 206 6.07 -8.03 -8.79
N ASN A 207 5.76 -6.79 -8.41
CA ASN A 207 5.80 -6.35 -7.02
C ASN A 207 4.86 -7.20 -6.14
N ASN A 208 3.59 -7.32 -6.51
CA ASN A 208 2.61 -8.06 -5.72
C ASN A 208 2.98 -9.55 -5.60
N THR A 209 3.47 -10.16 -6.68
CA THR A 209 3.92 -11.57 -6.68
C THR A 209 5.17 -11.77 -5.83
N CYS A 210 6.18 -10.89 -5.96
CA CYS A 210 7.39 -10.97 -5.15
C CYS A 210 7.10 -10.80 -3.66
N VAL A 211 6.22 -9.86 -3.32
CA VAL A 211 5.78 -9.62 -1.94
C VAL A 211 5.02 -10.82 -1.41
N PHE A 212 4.11 -11.39 -2.20
CA PHE A 212 3.37 -12.60 -1.87
C PHE A 212 4.30 -13.77 -1.55
N VAL A 213 5.21 -14.10 -2.47
CA VAL A 213 6.16 -15.22 -2.32
C VAL A 213 7.11 -14.95 -1.16
N GLY A 214 7.63 -13.72 -1.07
CA GLY A 214 8.61 -13.31 -0.07
C GLY A 214 8.05 -13.35 1.36
N LEU A 215 6.89 -12.74 1.59
CA LEU A 215 6.24 -12.74 2.90
C LEU A 215 5.82 -14.14 3.33
N THR A 216 5.21 -14.91 2.42
CA THR A 216 4.80 -16.30 2.69
C THR A 216 6.01 -17.14 3.10
N SER A 217 7.12 -17.02 2.36
CA SER A 217 8.37 -17.73 2.67
C SER A 217 8.94 -17.34 4.03
N CYS A 218 8.95 -16.04 4.35
CA CYS A 218 9.45 -15.55 5.65
C CYS A 218 8.61 -16.07 6.82
N TYR A 219 7.29 -16.04 6.72
CA TYR A 219 6.42 -16.50 7.80
C TYR A 219 6.41 -18.01 7.96
N LEU A 220 6.42 -18.78 6.86
CA LEU A 220 6.60 -20.23 6.93
C LEU A 220 7.94 -20.60 7.58
N PHE A 221 9.01 -19.90 7.19
CA PHE A 221 10.33 -20.06 7.82
C PHE A 221 10.29 -19.74 9.31
N LEU A 222 9.65 -18.65 9.75
CA LEU A 222 9.50 -18.30 11.16
C LEU A 222 8.72 -19.37 11.93
N VAL A 223 7.58 -19.83 11.42
CA VAL A 223 6.75 -20.87 12.05
C VAL A 223 7.55 -22.17 12.19
N PHE A 224 8.23 -22.59 11.13
CA PHE A 224 9.09 -23.76 11.14
C PHE A 224 10.26 -23.62 12.12
N SER A 225 10.89 -22.44 12.16
CA SER A 225 12.00 -22.15 13.07
C SER A 225 11.57 -22.19 14.55
N ILE A 226 10.38 -21.66 14.86
CA ILE A 226 9.77 -21.74 16.20
C ILE A 226 9.50 -23.20 16.57
N TRP A 227 8.92 -23.98 15.65
CA TRP A 227 8.64 -25.40 15.87
C TRP A 227 9.92 -26.21 16.14
N LEU A 228 10.98 -26.00 15.35
CA LEU A 228 12.28 -26.64 15.55
C LEU A 228 12.90 -26.30 16.91
N ARG A 229 12.92 -25.01 17.30
CA ARG A 229 13.43 -24.56 18.60
C ARG A 229 12.65 -25.16 19.77
N ARG A 230 11.32 -25.24 19.66
CA ARG A 230 10.47 -25.84 20.68
C ARG A 230 10.78 -27.32 20.87
N LYS A 231 11.05 -28.04 19.78
CA LYS A 231 11.43 -29.46 19.80
C LYS A 231 12.86 -29.68 20.34
N SER A 232 13.80 -28.81 20.00
CA SER A 232 15.22 -28.98 20.37
C SER A 232 15.56 -28.52 21.79
N SER A 233 14.95 -27.44 22.29
CA SER A 233 15.41 -26.79 23.53
C SER A 233 14.38 -26.78 24.66
N GLY A 234 13.15 -27.28 24.44
CA GLY A 234 12.05 -27.24 25.43
C GLY A 234 11.54 -25.82 25.78
N SER A 235 12.29 -24.77 25.43
CA SER A 235 11.96 -23.36 25.54
C SER A 235 12.11 -22.69 24.18
N ALA A 236 10.99 -22.30 23.59
CA ALA A 236 10.93 -21.37 22.46
C ALA A 236 10.36 -20.02 22.93
N ALA A 237 10.82 -19.54 24.10
CA ALA A 237 10.33 -18.30 24.67
C ALA A 237 10.92 -17.11 23.90
N LEU A 238 10.24 -16.71 22.82
CA LEU A 238 10.44 -15.40 22.22
C LEU A 238 10.03 -14.32 23.24
N SER A 239 10.75 -13.20 23.32
CA SER A 239 10.38 -12.16 24.28
C SER A 239 8.95 -11.66 24.02
N LYS A 240 8.25 -11.24 25.08
CA LYS A 240 6.86 -10.74 24.98
C LYS A 240 6.74 -9.64 23.91
N VAL A 241 7.74 -8.76 23.83
CA VAL A 241 7.84 -7.66 22.85
C VAL A 241 7.98 -8.22 21.43
N GLN A 242 8.93 -9.12 21.20
CA GLN A 242 9.12 -9.73 19.88
C GLN A 242 7.87 -10.49 19.39
N ARG A 243 7.14 -11.17 20.28
CA ARG A 243 5.88 -11.84 19.95
C ARG A 243 4.80 -10.86 19.52
N GLN A 244 4.59 -9.78 20.27
CA GLN A 244 3.61 -8.75 19.95
C GLN A 244 3.89 -8.12 18.58
N VAL A 245 5.13 -7.72 18.34
CA VAL A 245 5.49 -7.07 17.08
C VAL A 245 5.44 -8.05 15.89
N SER A 246 5.68 -9.34 16.11
CA SER A 246 5.54 -10.36 15.06
C SER A 246 4.07 -10.57 14.66
N ILE A 247 3.16 -10.62 15.64
CA ILE A 247 1.71 -10.72 15.40
C ILE A 247 1.22 -9.50 14.61
N GLN A 248 1.65 -8.31 15.02
CA GLN A 248 1.30 -7.06 14.33
C GLN A 248 1.77 -7.08 12.87
N ALA A 249 3.02 -7.49 12.62
CA ALA A 249 3.53 -7.62 11.25
C ALA A 249 2.71 -8.63 10.43
N CYS A 250 2.31 -9.77 11.02
CA CYS A 250 1.42 -10.74 10.35
C CYS A 250 0.09 -10.09 9.94
N ILE A 251 -0.55 -9.33 10.84
CA ILE A 251 -1.83 -8.67 10.55
C ILE A 251 -1.69 -7.68 9.38
N ILE A 252 -0.68 -6.81 9.43
CA ILE A 252 -0.39 -5.87 8.34
C ILE A 252 -0.18 -6.61 7.03
N CYS A 253 0.65 -7.66 7.05
CA CYS A 253 0.94 -8.46 5.87
C CYS A 253 -0.29 -9.18 5.33
N SER A 254 -1.23 -9.62 6.18
CA SER A 254 -2.50 -10.22 5.73
C SER A 254 -3.38 -9.22 4.99
N PHE A 255 -3.46 -7.96 5.43
CA PHE A 255 -4.19 -6.93 4.69
C PHE A 255 -3.55 -6.60 3.35
N ILE A 256 -2.21 -6.44 3.32
CA ILE A 256 -1.46 -6.24 2.07
C ILE A 256 -1.64 -7.43 1.11
N TYR A 257 -1.64 -8.65 1.66
CA TYR A 257 -1.85 -9.88 0.91
C TYR A 257 -3.22 -9.94 0.27
N VAL A 258 -4.28 -9.63 1.03
CA VAL A 258 -5.64 -9.62 0.50
C VAL A 258 -5.78 -8.54 -0.57
N ALA A 259 -5.29 -7.32 -0.29
CA ALA A 259 -5.44 -6.22 -1.24
C ALA A 259 -4.68 -6.47 -2.56
N GLY A 260 -3.39 -6.81 -2.49
CA GLY A 260 -2.61 -7.13 -3.67
C GLY A 260 -3.13 -8.36 -4.42
N GLY A 261 -3.60 -9.37 -3.69
CA GLY A 261 -4.19 -10.58 -4.28
C GLY A 261 -5.51 -10.34 -5.00
N MET A 262 -6.36 -9.45 -4.47
CA MET A 262 -7.63 -9.07 -5.10
C MET A 262 -7.40 -8.33 -6.41
N TYR A 263 -6.42 -7.40 -6.48
CA TYR A 263 -6.04 -6.76 -7.74
C TYR A 263 -5.64 -7.75 -8.82
N VAL A 264 -4.72 -8.67 -8.48
CA VAL A 264 -4.24 -9.70 -9.43
C VAL A 264 -5.39 -10.62 -9.84
N PHE A 265 -6.28 -10.95 -8.91
CA PHE A 265 -7.46 -11.76 -9.21
C PHE A 265 -8.43 -11.07 -10.17
N PHE A 266 -8.73 -9.78 -9.98
CA PHE A 266 -9.61 -9.03 -10.88
C PHE A 266 -8.99 -8.77 -12.24
N GLU A 267 -7.66 -8.75 -12.34
CA GLU A 267 -6.98 -8.68 -13.62
C GLU A 267 -7.17 -9.96 -14.44
N PHE A 268 -6.98 -11.14 -13.82
CA PHE A 268 -7.20 -12.42 -14.51
C PHE A 268 -8.68 -12.75 -14.74
N PHE A 269 -9.56 -12.26 -13.86
CA PHE A 269 -10.99 -12.49 -13.93
C PHE A 269 -11.79 -11.20 -13.79
N PRO A 270 -11.78 -10.32 -14.82
CA PRO A 270 -12.49 -9.04 -14.79
C PRO A 270 -14.00 -9.19 -14.57
N GLU A 271 -14.58 -10.33 -14.97
CA GLU A 271 -16.00 -10.66 -14.81
C GLU A 271 -16.44 -10.68 -13.33
N PHE A 272 -15.52 -10.96 -12.40
CA PHE A 272 -15.79 -10.98 -10.97
C PHE A 272 -15.50 -9.65 -10.26
N ALA A 273 -15.03 -8.63 -10.98
CA ALA A 273 -14.72 -7.29 -10.44
C ALA A 273 -16.00 -6.47 -10.17
N SER A 274 -16.92 -7.03 -9.38
CA SER A 274 -18.11 -6.31 -8.92
C SER A 274 -17.72 -5.13 -8.03
N PRO A 275 -18.44 -3.99 -8.09
CA PRO A 275 -18.18 -2.84 -7.23
C PRO A 275 -18.11 -3.18 -5.74
N ILE A 276 -18.84 -4.20 -5.27
CA ILE A 276 -18.81 -4.64 -3.87
C ILE A 276 -17.43 -5.19 -3.50
N PHE A 277 -16.84 -6.01 -4.37
CA PHE A 277 -15.53 -6.59 -4.10
C PHE A 277 -14.42 -5.54 -4.16
N LEU A 278 -14.51 -4.57 -5.07
CA LEU A 278 -13.56 -3.46 -5.13
C LEU A 278 -13.66 -2.53 -3.92
N ILE A 279 -14.85 -2.36 -3.33
CA ILE A 279 -15.02 -1.64 -2.05
C ILE A 279 -14.39 -2.43 -0.90
N ILE A 280 -14.55 -3.76 -0.88
CA ILE A 280 -13.89 -4.60 0.13
C ILE A 280 -12.38 -4.49 0.00
N ASP A 281 -11.85 -4.53 -1.23
CA ASP A 281 -10.44 -4.35 -1.51
C ASP A 281 -9.94 -2.97 -1.05
N PHE A 282 -10.68 -1.90 -1.36
CA PHE A 282 -10.40 -0.55 -0.86
C PHE A 282 -10.31 -0.50 0.67
N LEU A 283 -11.27 -1.13 1.36
CA LEU A 283 -11.26 -1.19 2.82
C LEU A 283 -10.08 -2.00 3.34
N CYS A 284 -9.75 -3.15 2.74
CA CYS A 284 -8.58 -3.94 3.10
C CYS A 284 -7.28 -3.15 2.94
N TRP A 285 -7.14 -2.41 1.83
CA TRP A 285 -6.03 -1.51 1.59
C TRP A 285 -5.96 -0.39 2.64
N GLN A 286 -7.08 0.26 2.95
CA GLN A 286 -7.19 1.29 3.99
C GLN A 286 -6.76 0.73 5.37
N TRP A 287 -7.23 -0.47 5.74
CA TRP A 287 -6.88 -1.13 7.00
C TRP A 287 -5.41 -1.57 7.08
N GLY A 288 -4.77 -1.82 5.93
CA GLY A 288 -3.34 -2.07 5.84
C GLY A 288 -2.49 -0.94 6.42
N PHE A 289 -2.92 0.32 6.29
CA PHE A 289 -2.25 1.49 6.88
C PHE A 289 -2.72 1.85 8.29
N CYS A 290 -3.94 1.47 8.64
CA CYS A 290 -4.54 1.79 9.95
C CYS A 290 -4.04 0.86 11.08
N THR A 291 -3.24 -0.16 10.78
CA THR A 291 -2.78 -1.13 11.79
C THR A 291 -1.65 -0.55 12.64
N ILE A 292 -2.01 0.00 13.80
CA ILE A 292 -1.12 0.73 14.71
C ILE A 292 0.10 -0.11 15.10
N PRO A 293 1.32 0.43 15.01
CA PRO A 293 2.54 -0.31 15.29
C PRO A 293 2.96 -0.32 16.77
N CYS A 294 1.97 -0.27 17.65
CA CYS A 294 2.04 -0.43 19.10
C CYS A 294 1.24 -1.68 19.49
#